data_AF-A0A350M4K5-F1
#
_entry.id   AF-A0A350M4K5-F1
#
_cell.length_a   1.000
_cell.length_b   1.000
_cell.length_c   1.000
_cell.angle_alpha   90.00
_cell.angle_beta   90.00
_cell.angle_gamma   90.00
#
_symmetry.space_group_name_H-M   'P 1'
#
loop_
_entity.id
_entity.type
_entity.pdbx_description
1 polymer ?
#
loop_
_entity_poly.entity_id
_entity_poly.type
_entity_poly.pdbx_seq_one_letter_code
_entity_poly.pdbx_strand_id
1 'polypeptide(L)'
;RNNPEKRSDPYAFYFVEGSLYNDLTLDKYEQENNYAYSEEQRAYYKQNPGAAHIDGQHTVFGEIIEGFEVIAKLTHVKTDGRDWPISDIYIERCEVID
;
A
#
# COMPACT_ATOMS: atom_id res chain seq x y z
N ARG A 1 11.03 -3.13 -15.99
CA ARG A 1 10.31 -4.23 -15.31
C ARG A 1 9.16 -4.65 -16.23
N ASN A 2 9.05 -5.94 -16.59
CA ASN A 2 7.98 -6.50 -17.41
C ASN A 2 7.30 -7.60 -16.60
N ASN A 3 6.17 -7.29 -15.94
CA ASN A 3 5.40 -8.25 -15.12
C ASN A 3 3.92 -8.26 -15.59
N PRO A 4 3.64 -8.75 -16.80
CA PRO A 4 2.31 -8.67 -17.41
C PRO A 4 1.25 -9.47 -16.65
N GLU A 5 1.67 -10.53 -15.94
CA GLU A 5 0.79 -11.40 -15.15
C GLU A 5 0.64 -10.93 -13.69
N LYS A 6 1.24 -9.79 -13.32
CA LYS A 6 1.20 -9.24 -11.95
C LYS A 6 1.59 -10.25 -10.87
N ARG A 7 2.57 -11.11 -11.16
CA ARG A 7 3.03 -12.13 -10.21
C ARG A 7 3.68 -11.46 -9.00
N SER A 8 3.40 -11.99 -7.81
CA SER A 8 4.02 -11.55 -6.56
C SER A 8 5.52 -11.77 -6.56
N ASP A 9 6.24 -10.90 -5.86
CA ASP A 9 7.67 -11.04 -5.59
C ASP A 9 7.85 -11.66 -4.20
N PRO A 10 8.43 -12.86 -4.07
CA PRO A 10 8.61 -13.51 -2.77
C PRO A 10 9.61 -12.79 -1.86
N TYR A 11 10.37 -11.83 -2.38
CA TYR A 11 11.38 -11.08 -1.62
C TYR A 11 10.92 -9.66 -1.27
N ALA A 12 9.72 -9.25 -1.67
CA ALA A 12 9.21 -7.92 -1.43
C ALA A 12 7.76 -7.93 -0.97
N PHE A 13 7.52 -7.29 0.16
CA PHE A 13 6.21 -6.88 0.62
C PHE A 13 6.29 -5.42 1.07
N TYR A 14 5.15 -4.76 1.18
CA TYR A 14 5.08 -3.39 1.66
C TYR A 14 3.84 -3.19 2.52
N PHE A 15 3.92 -2.20 3.40
CA PHE A 15 2.80 -1.72 4.19
C PHE A 15 2.19 -0.51 3.51
N VAL A 16 0.90 -0.27 3.72
CA VAL A 16 0.23 0.92 3.20
C VAL A 16 -0.35 1.72 4.34
N GLU A 17 0.01 3.00 4.40
CA GLU A 17 -0.72 3.99 5.17
C GLU A 17 -1.88 4.51 4.31
N GLY A 18 -3.11 4.25 4.76
CA GLY A 18 -4.29 4.52 3.96
C GLY A 18 -4.55 6.02 3.76
N SER A 19 -5.10 6.37 2.61
CA SER A 19 -5.54 7.73 2.29
C SER A 19 -7.06 7.76 2.04
N LEU A 20 -7.67 8.91 2.27
CA LEU A 20 -9.03 9.19 1.81
C LEU A 20 -8.99 9.63 0.34
N TYR A 21 -10.02 9.25 -0.40
CA TYR A 21 -10.12 9.54 -1.83
C TYR A 21 -11.42 10.28 -2.15
N ASN A 22 -11.39 11.06 -3.22
CA ASN A 22 -12.57 11.68 -3.81
C ASN A 22 -12.87 11.07 -5.19
N ASP A 23 -14.02 11.41 -5.77
CA ASP A 23 -14.45 10.85 -7.05
C ASP A 23 -13.43 11.06 -8.17
N LEU A 24 -12.83 12.26 -8.26
CA LEU A 24 -11.83 12.56 -9.28
C LEU A 24 -10.60 11.65 -9.17
N THR A 25 -10.12 11.40 -7.96
CA THR A 25 -8.99 10.48 -7.74
C THR A 25 -9.37 9.02 -8.01
N LEU A 26 -10.60 8.61 -7.67
CA LEU A 26 -11.07 7.26 -7.94
C LEU A 26 -11.23 7.02 -9.44
N ASP A 27 -11.83 7.96 -10.18
CA ASP A 27 -11.99 7.90 -11.64
C ASP A 27 -10.64 7.76 -12.35
N LYS A 28 -9.63 8.50 -11.86
CA LYS A 28 -8.25 8.39 -12.36
C LYS A 28 -7.73 6.96 -12.17
N TYR A 29 -7.88 6.38 -10.98
CA TYR A 29 -7.36 5.04 -10.71
C TYR A 29 -8.15 3.95 -11.44
N GLU A 30 -9.45 4.11 -11.67
CA GLU A 30 -10.22 3.19 -12.52
C GLU A 30 -9.61 3.09 -13.92
N GLN A 31 -9.26 4.24 -14.52
CA GLN A 31 -8.63 4.31 -15.83
C GLN A 31 -7.20 3.74 -15.84
N GLU A 32 -6.37 4.13 -14.86
CA GLU A 32 -4.97 3.68 -14.79
C GLU A 32 -4.85 2.18 -14.52
N ASN A 33 -5.73 1.64 -13.67
CA ASN A 33 -5.67 0.25 -13.22
C ASN A 33 -6.54 -0.70 -14.06
N ASN A 34 -7.36 -0.17 -14.98
CA ASN A 34 -8.44 -0.92 -15.66
C ASN A 34 -9.30 -1.68 -14.64
N TYR A 35 -9.74 -0.95 -13.61
CA TYR A 35 -10.54 -1.42 -12.49
C TYR A 35 -11.82 -0.59 -12.41
N ALA A 36 -12.93 -1.17 -11.93
CA ALA A 36 -14.18 -0.44 -11.75
C ALA A 36 -14.60 -0.55 -10.29
N TYR A 37 -14.71 0.58 -9.59
CA TYR A 37 -15.19 0.58 -8.20
C TYR A 37 -16.71 0.48 -8.17
N SER A 38 -17.23 -0.35 -7.27
CA SER A 38 -18.67 -0.32 -6.93
C SER A 38 -19.01 0.98 -6.19
N GLU A 39 -20.29 1.36 -6.18
CA GLU A 39 -20.76 2.49 -5.39
C GLU A 39 -20.39 2.38 -3.90
N GLU A 40 -20.42 1.15 -3.36
CA GLU A 40 -20.01 0.84 -1.99
C GLU A 40 -18.51 1.09 -1.77
N GLN A 41 -17.65 0.64 -2.68
CA GLN A 41 -16.20 0.88 -2.59
C GLN A 41 -15.88 2.36 -2.67
N ARG A 42 -16.56 3.11 -3.55
CA ARG A 42 -16.39 4.57 -3.64
C ARG A 42 -16.84 5.27 -2.37
N ALA A 43 -17.96 4.83 -1.78
CA ALA A 43 -18.43 5.36 -0.51
C ALA A 43 -17.45 5.05 0.64
N TYR A 44 -16.89 3.84 0.66
CA TYR A 44 -15.89 3.41 1.63
C TYR A 44 -14.66 4.32 1.59
N TYR A 45 -14.03 4.50 0.42
CA TYR A 45 -12.79 5.27 0.28
C TYR A 45 -12.93 6.78 0.55
N LYS A 46 -14.16 7.31 0.53
CA LYS A 46 -14.44 8.70 0.94
C LYS A 46 -14.46 8.88 2.46
N GLN A 47 -14.70 7.81 3.22
CA GLN A 47 -14.93 7.85 4.67
C GLN A 47 -13.84 7.13 5.45
N ASN A 48 -13.21 6.12 4.85
CA ASN A 48 -12.22 5.25 5.49
C ASN A 48 -10.92 5.29 4.69
N PRO A 49 -9.76 5.45 5.36
CA PRO A 49 -8.48 5.44 4.69
C PRO A 49 -8.18 4.06 4.10
N GLY A 50 -7.60 4.03 2.91
CA GLY A 50 -7.12 2.79 2.30
C GLY A 50 -6.23 3.03 1.09
N ALA A 51 -6.14 2.07 0.18
CA ALA A 51 -5.10 2.03 -0.86
C ALA A 51 -5.67 1.92 -2.29
N ALA A 52 -6.72 2.69 -2.62
CA ALA A 52 -7.42 2.58 -3.90
C ALA A 52 -6.47 2.60 -5.13
N HIS A 53 -5.41 3.40 -5.08
CA HIS A 53 -4.43 3.51 -6.16
C HIS A 53 -3.77 2.18 -6.62
N ILE A 54 -3.83 1.12 -5.81
CA ILE A 54 -3.28 -0.21 -6.15
C ILE A 54 -4.34 -1.32 -6.26
N ASP A 55 -5.63 -0.99 -6.20
CA ASP A 55 -6.70 -1.98 -6.35
C ASP A 55 -6.67 -2.65 -7.73
N GLY A 56 -6.87 -3.97 -7.74
CA GLY A 56 -6.69 -4.82 -8.93
C GLY A 56 -5.24 -4.97 -9.41
N GLN A 57 -4.27 -4.32 -8.75
CA GLN A 57 -2.84 -4.42 -9.08
C GLN A 57 -2.06 -5.28 -8.09
N HIS A 58 -2.45 -5.29 -6.81
CA HIS A 58 -1.74 -6.01 -5.74
C HIS A 58 -2.68 -6.87 -4.91
N THR A 59 -2.18 -8.01 -4.42
CA THR A 59 -2.92 -8.90 -3.53
C THR A 59 -2.65 -8.51 -2.08
N VAL A 60 -3.71 -8.17 -1.34
CA VAL A 60 -3.66 -8.02 0.12
C VAL A 60 -3.64 -9.42 0.75
N PHE A 61 -2.67 -9.69 1.63
CA PHE A 61 -2.51 -10.99 2.28
C PHE A 61 -2.52 -10.94 3.82
N GLY A 62 -2.69 -9.77 4.40
CA GLY A 62 -2.72 -9.58 5.85
C GLY A 62 -2.94 -8.12 6.23
N GLU A 63 -3.03 -7.88 7.54
CA GLU A 63 -3.18 -6.55 8.13
C GLU A 63 -2.25 -6.39 9.34
N ILE A 64 -1.91 -5.15 9.68
CA ILE A 64 -1.17 -4.82 10.90
C ILE A 64 -2.17 -4.77 12.04
N ILE A 65 -1.91 -5.51 13.12
CA ILE A 65 -2.76 -5.51 14.33
C ILE A 65 -2.13 -4.76 15.51
N GLU A 66 -0.82 -4.53 15.48
CA GLU A 66 -0.05 -3.85 16.53
C GLU A 66 1.20 -3.14 15.98
N GLY A 67 1.77 -2.21 16.75
CA GLY A 67 3.02 -1.52 16.38
C GLY A 67 2.87 -0.36 15.39
N PHE A 68 1.68 0.26 15.29
CA PHE A 68 1.41 1.37 14.38
C PHE A 68 2.33 2.59 14.59
N GLU A 69 2.83 2.82 15.80
CA GLU A 69 3.80 3.87 16.11
C GLU A 69 5.17 3.63 15.45
N VAL A 70 5.50 2.39 15.11
CA VAL A 70 6.70 2.06 14.33
C VAL A 70 6.50 2.46 12.87
N ILE A 71 5.33 2.18 12.29
CA ILE A 71 5.00 2.59 10.91
C ILE A 71 5.16 4.10 10.73
N ALA A 72 4.60 4.90 11.65
CA ALA A 72 4.74 6.35 11.61
C ALA A 72 6.22 6.80 11.67
N LYS A 73 7.07 6.13 12.45
CA LYS A 73 8.51 6.45 12.49
C LYS A 73 9.21 6.09 11.18
N LEU A 74 8.86 4.97 10.57
CA LEU A 74 9.43 4.51 9.30
C LEU A 74 9.09 5.46 8.14
N THR A 75 7.85 5.95 8.07
CA THR A 75 7.42 6.83 6.96
C THR A 75 8.01 8.24 7.00
N HIS A 76 8.57 8.66 8.14
CA HIS A 76 9.15 9.99 8.34
C HIS A 76 10.70 10.01 8.32
N VAL A 77 11.35 8.88 8.03
CA VAL A 77 12.81 8.85 7.91
C VAL A 77 13.27 9.69 6.72
N LYS A 78 14.48 10.24 6.81
CA LYS A 78 15.05 10.99 5.69
C LYS A 78 15.38 10.04 4.55
N THR A 79 14.94 10.40 3.36
CA THR A 79 15.21 9.67 2.12
C THR A 79 16.12 10.46 1.18
N ASP A 80 16.73 9.75 0.23
CA ASP A 80 17.44 10.35 -0.89
C ASP A 80 16.49 10.79 -2.02
N GLY A 81 17.02 11.26 -3.14
CA GLY A 81 16.22 11.71 -4.29
C GLY A 81 15.49 10.59 -5.06
N ARG A 82 15.57 9.33 -4.59
CA ARG A 82 14.87 8.16 -5.15
C ARG A 82 13.94 7.52 -4.13
N ASP A 83 13.63 8.25 -3.06
CA ASP A 83 12.81 7.79 -1.93
C ASP A 83 13.42 6.60 -1.17
N TRP A 84 14.75 6.37 -1.27
CA TRP A 84 15.43 5.36 -0.47
C TRP A 84 15.89 5.95 0.87
N PRO A 85 15.71 5.27 2.02
CA PRO A 85 16.19 5.75 3.31
C PRO A 85 17.70 6.05 3.30
N ILE A 86 18.12 7.20 3.83
CA ILE A 86 19.56 7.57 3.92
C ILE A 86 20.32 6.61 4.83
N SER A 87 19.64 6.06 5.84
CA SER A 87 20.17 5.03 6.73
C SER A 87 19.35 3.77 6.55
N ASP A 88 20.02 2.65 6.29
CA ASP A 88 19.37 1.36 6.10
C ASP A 88 18.58 0.95 7.35
N ILE A 89 17.43 0.33 7.11
CA ILE A 89 16.53 -0.17 8.15
C ILE A 89 16.37 -1.67 7.91
N TYR A 90 16.75 -2.47 8.90
CA TYR A 90 16.78 -3.92 8.79
C TYR A 90 15.68 -4.57 9.64
N ILE A 91 15.08 -5.64 9.12
CA ILE A 91 14.28 -6.57 9.91
C ILE A 91 15.27 -7.56 10.53
N GLU A 92 15.56 -7.39 11.82
CA GLU A 92 16.54 -8.26 12.52
C GLU A 92 15.98 -9.65 12.86
N ARG A 93 14.67 -9.74 13.10
CA ARG A 93 13.99 -10.98 13.47
C ARG A 93 12.57 -11.00 12.91
N CYS A 94 12.13 -12.17 12.47
CA CYS A 94 10.76 -12.45 12.07
C CYS A 94 10.33 -13.77 12.73
N GLU A 95 9.11 -13.83 13.26
CA GLU A 95 8.57 -14.99 13.95
C GLU A 95 7.17 -15.27 13.42
N VAL A 96 6.88 -16.55 13.20
CA VAL A 96 5.53 -17.04 12.96
C VAL A 96 4.99 -17.48 14.30
N ILE A 97 3.86 -16.92 14.72
CA ILE A 97 3.20 -17.20 16.00
C ILE A 97 2.04 -18.18 15.70
N ASP A 98 1.93 -19.24 16.50
CA ASP A 98 0.86 -20.25 16.42
C ASP A 98 -0.47 -19.77 17.03
#